data_AF-A0AAP5Y325-F1
#
_entry.id   AF-A0AAP5Y325-F1
#
_cell.length_a   1.000
_cell.length_b   1.000
_cell.length_c   1.000
_cell.angle_alpha   90.00
_cell.angle_beta   90.00
_cell.angle_gamma   90.00
#
_symmetry.space_group_name_H-M   'P 1'
#
loop_
_entity.id
_entity.type
_entity.pdbx_description
1 polymer ?
#
loop_
_entity_poly.entity_id
_entity_poly.type
_entity_poly.pdbx_seq_one_letter_code
_entity_poly.pdbx_strand_id
1 'polypeptide(L)'
;MVIKNVRLDSDSYEFAKFLYRKTLVKARIFQILFWTVSIFSIFFGFFSTLMGIFKLASPKLSEFEPFANFFISTDENGAKVDQWPIFVLWINLSISIINSLFALFLIKPRWIRNQEINDFLKIEIILFETKTGKYANSENLQIELFNSICKFLGILKALENKQKEQKTNINKKEQTDE
;
A
#
# COMPACT_ATOMS: atom_id res chain seq x y z
N MET A 1 -23.30 10.19 6.05
CA MET A 1 -23.57 8.79 5.66
C MET A 1 -23.74 7.99 6.94
N VAL A 2 -24.98 7.68 7.31
CA VAL A 2 -25.28 6.91 8.52
C VAL A 2 -24.77 5.49 8.28
N ILE A 3 -23.68 5.12 8.95
CA ILE A 3 -23.27 3.73 9.07
C ILE A 3 -24.37 3.09 9.92
N LYS A 4 -25.40 2.53 9.26
CA LYS A 4 -26.33 1.63 9.93
C LYS A 4 -25.44 0.58 10.59
N ASN A 5 -25.53 0.49 11.93
CA ASN A 5 -25.02 -0.63 12.70
C ASN A 5 -25.72 -1.89 12.17
N VAL A 6 -25.20 -2.45 11.08
CA VAL A 6 -25.45 -3.85 10.73
C VAL A 6 -24.87 -4.59 11.93
N ARG A 7 -25.74 -5.12 12.78
CA ARG A 7 -25.35 -6.04 13.85
C ARG A 7 -24.53 -7.13 13.18
N LEU A 8 -23.22 -7.02 13.29
CA LEU A 8 -22.21 -7.97 12.81
C LEU A 8 -22.40 -9.37 13.43
N ASP A 9 -23.32 -9.48 14.41
CA ASP A 9 -23.51 -10.63 15.28
C ASP A 9 -24.54 -11.66 14.77
N SER A 10 -25.18 -11.48 13.60
CA SER A 10 -26.26 -12.40 13.18
C SER A 10 -26.23 -12.91 11.73
N ASP A 11 -25.49 -12.28 10.81
CA ASP A 11 -25.42 -12.74 9.42
C ASP A 11 -23.99 -12.67 8.86
N SER A 12 -23.34 -13.84 8.78
CA SER A 12 -21.98 -13.99 8.25
C SER A 12 -21.90 -13.62 6.78
N TYR A 13 -23.00 -13.72 6.05
CA TYR A 13 -23.06 -13.38 4.63
C TYR A 13 -23.04 -11.86 4.42
N GLU A 14 -23.81 -11.09 5.19
CA GLU A 14 -23.72 -9.63 5.19
C GLU A 14 -22.35 -9.14 5.68
N PHE A 15 -21.77 -9.83 6.67
CA PHE A 15 -20.38 -9.58 7.08
C PHE A 15 -19.38 -9.79 5.94
N ALA A 16 -19.48 -10.92 5.23
CA ALA A 16 -18.63 -11.24 4.08
C ALA A 16 -18.75 -10.18 2.98
N LYS A 17 -19.98 -9.77 2.64
CA LYS A 17 -20.24 -8.69 1.66
C LYS A 17 -19.66 -7.35 2.09
N PHE A 18 -19.80 -6.99 3.36
CA PHE A 18 -19.23 -5.77 3.90
C PHE A 18 -17.70 -5.78 3.78
N LEU A 19 -17.06 -6.89 4.18
CA LEU A 19 -15.62 -7.05 4.04
C LEU A 19 -15.18 -7.00 2.59
N TYR A 20 -15.90 -7.67 1.69
CA TYR A 20 -15.63 -7.69 0.25
C TYR A 20 -15.64 -6.27 -0.33
N ARG A 21 -16.68 -5.48 -0.05
CA ARG A 21 -16.74 -4.07 -0.51
C ARG A 21 -15.59 -3.24 0.07
N LYS A 22 -15.29 -3.40 1.35
CA LYS A 22 -14.24 -2.66 2.05
C LYS A 22 -12.85 -2.98 1.50
N THR A 23 -12.55 -4.26 1.24
CA THR A 23 -11.25 -4.70 0.73
C THR A 23 -11.06 -4.28 -0.73
N LEU A 24 -12.12 -4.30 -1.54
CA LEU A 24 -12.11 -3.80 -2.90
C LEU A 24 -11.76 -2.30 -2.96
N VAL A 25 -12.38 -1.49 -2.11
CA VAL A 25 -12.08 -0.05 -2.03
C VAL A 25 -10.63 0.18 -1.63
N LYS A 26 -10.13 -0.54 -0.61
CA LYS A 26 -8.73 -0.46 -0.20
C LYS A 26 -7.77 -0.87 -1.33
N ALA A 27 -8.04 -1.97 -2.01
CA ALA A 27 -7.23 -2.43 -3.12
C ALA A 27 -7.15 -1.37 -4.23
N ARG A 28 -8.28 -0.77 -4.62
CA ARG A 28 -8.31 0.32 -5.61
C ARG A 28 -7.53 1.55 -5.17
N ILE A 29 -7.64 1.96 -3.91
CA ILE A 29 -6.87 3.10 -3.37
C ILE A 29 -5.36 2.82 -3.48
N PHE A 30 -4.90 1.65 -3.02
CA PHE A 30 -3.49 1.30 -3.11
C PHE A 30 -3.01 1.10 -4.55
N GLN A 31 -3.88 0.62 -5.45
CA GLN A 31 -3.58 0.52 -6.88
C GLN A 31 -3.36 1.89 -7.50
N ILE A 32 -4.28 2.85 -7.27
CA ILE A 32 -4.15 4.23 -7.78
C ILE A 32 -2.89 4.88 -7.21
N LEU A 33 -2.64 4.71 -5.91
CA LEU A 33 -1.46 5.25 -5.26
C LEU A 33 -0.17 4.66 -5.85
N PHE A 34 -0.14 3.35 -6.11
CA PHE A 34 0.99 2.68 -6.75
C PHE A 34 1.28 3.29 -8.11
N TRP A 35 0.29 3.34 -9.00
CA TRP A 35 0.47 3.88 -10.35
C TRP A 35 0.87 5.35 -10.35
N THR A 36 0.26 6.15 -9.47
CA THR A 36 0.61 7.57 -9.35
C THR A 36 2.08 7.73 -8.97
N VAL A 37 2.52 7.07 -7.89
CA VAL A 37 3.91 7.16 -7.42
C VAL A 37 4.90 6.59 -8.46
N SER A 38 4.54 5.50 -9.14
CA SER A 38 5.36 4.93 -10.22
C SER A 38 5.50 5.87 -11.42
N ILE A 39 4.41 6.50 -11.88
CA ILE A 39 4.44 7.46 -12.99
C ILE A 39 5.28 8.67 -12.61
N PHE A 40 5.10 9.22 -11.40
CA PHE A 40 5.93 10.32 -10.90
C PHE A 40 7.41 9.93 -10.87
N SER A 41 7.73 8.74 -10.38
CA SER A 41 9.11 8.25 -10.33
C SER A 41 9.75 8.15 -11.71
N ILE A 42 9.03 7.57 -12.68
CA ILE A 42 9.50 7.45 -14.07
C ILE A 42 9.69 8.84 -14.69
N PHE A 43 8.74 9.76 -14.47
CA PHE A 43 8.84 11.13 -14.98
C PHE A 43 10.08 11.84 -14.45
N PHE A 44 10.34 11.79 -13.14
CA PHE A 44 11.52 12.42 -12.55
C PHE A 44 12.84 11.76 -13.00
N GLY A 45 12.86 10.43 -13.14
CA GLY A 45 14.04 9.72 -13.67
C GLY A 45 14.33 10.06 -15.12
N PHE A 46 13.29 10.10 -15.96
CA PHE A 46 13.38 10.50 -17.35
C PHE A 46 13.82 11.96 -17.49
N PHE A 47 13.19 12.88 -16.77
CA PHE A 47 13.55 14.29 -16.74
C PHE A 47 15.01 14.48 -16.31
N SER A 48 15.45 13.79 -15.25
CA SER A 48 16.84 13.84 -14.77
C SER A 48 17.82 13.41 -15.86
N THR A 49 17.52 12.32 -16.57
CA THR A 49 18.39 11.79 -17.64
C THR A 49 18.42 12.74 -18.85
N LEU A 50 17.27 13.28 -19.26
CA LEU A 50 17.15 14.21 -20.37
C LEU A 50 17.92 15.53 -20.09
N MET A 51 17.80 16.06 -18.88
CA MET A 51 18.58 17.22 -18.44
C MET A 51 20.08 16.90 -18.36
N GLY A 52 20.46 15.67 -18.03
CA GLY A 52 21.81 15.12 -18.15
C GLY A 52 22.39 15.25 -19.55
N ILE A 53 21.64 14.75 -20.52
CA ILE A 53 22.05 14.78 -21.92
C ILE A 53 22.18 16.22 -22.42
N PHE A 54 21.21 17.08 -22.13
CA PHE A 54 21.27 18.48 -22.55
C PHE A 54 22.43 19.24 -21.92
N LYS A 55 22.73 19.01 -20.64
CA LYS A 55 23.88 19.64 -20.00
C LYS A 55 25.20 19.22 -20.66
N LEU A 56 25.37 17.92 -20.95
CA LEU A 56 26.55 17.40 -21.62
C LEU A 56 26.69 17.88 -23.08
N ALA A 57 25.56 18.12 -23.75
CA ALA A 57 25.52 18.63 -25.12
C ALA A 57 25.73 20.15 -25.21
N SER A 58 25.40 20.91 -24.16
CA SER A 58 25.43 22.37 -24.14
C SER A 58 26.77 23.03 -24.54
N PRO A 59 27.96 22.47 -24.21
CA PRO A 59 29.23 23.11 -24.61
C PRO A 59 29.52 22.95 -26.11
N LYS A 60 28.82 22.03 -26.79
CA LYS A 60 29.06 21.68 -28.20
C LYS A 60 28.04 22.30 -29.16
N LEU A 61 26.90 22.76 -28.64
CA LEU A 61 25.76 23.24 -29.41
C LEU A 61 25.19 24.48 -28.73
N SER A 62 25.37 25.65 -29.37
CA SER A 62 24.93 26.95 -28.86
C SER A 62 23.40 27.03 -28.64
N GLU A 63 22.63 26.24 -29.38
CA GLU A 63 21.18 26.12 -29.21
C GLU A 63 20.76 25.61 -27.82
N PHE A 64 21.63 24.86 -27.14
CA PHE A 64 21.37 24.31 -25.80
C PHE A 64 22.00 25.13 -24.66
N GLU A 65 22.68 26.23 -24.97
CA GLU A 65 23.30 27.14 -24.00
C GLU A 65 22.28 27.73 -22.98
N PRO A 66 21.03 28.08 -23.36
CA PRO A 66 20.02 28.55 -22.40
C PRO A 66 19.67 27.53 -21.32
N PHE A 67 19.66 26.23 -21.66
CA PHE A 67 19.34 25.15 -20.72
C PHE A 67 20.45 24.92 -19.70
N ALA A 68 21.72 25.10 -20.10
CA ALA A 68 22.85 25.02 -19.19
C ALA A 68 22.93 26.21 -18.24
N ASN A 69 22.49 27.38 -18.69
CA ASN A 69 22.46 28.62 -17.92
C ASN A 69 21.27 28.70 -16.94
N PHE A 70 20.22 27.91 -17.14
CA PHE A 70 19.02 27.90 -16.28
C PHE A 70 19.33 27.55 -14.81
N PHE A 71 20.38 26.76 -14.56
CA PHE A 71 20.79 26.34 -13.21
C PHE A 71 22.00 27.10 -12.67
N ILE A 72 22.42 28.17 -13.35
CA ILE A 72 23.53 28.98 -12.87
C ILE A 72 22.98 30.05 -11.93
N SER A 73 23.40 30.01 -10.67
CA SER A 73 23.14 31.08 -9.70
C SER A 73 24.40 31.91 -9.47
N THR A 74 24.25 33.20 -9.25
CA THR A 74 25.34 34.05 -8.75
C THR A 74 25.41 33.98 -7.22
N ASP A 75 26.59 33.68 -6.70
CA ASP A 75 26.90 33.70 -5.27
C ASP A 75 27.09 35.14 -4.75
N GLU A 76 27.16 35.33 -3.43
CA GLU A 76 27.33 36.64 -2.77
C GLU A 76 28.60 37.38 -3.23
N ASN A 77 29.60 36.65 -3.70
CA ASN A 77 30.87 37.16 -4.23
C ASN A 77 30.85 37.43 -5.76
N GLY A 78 29.69 37.29 -6.42
CA GLY A 78 29.54 37.46 -7.87
C GLY A 78 30.03 36.28 -8.72
N ALA A 79 30.45 35.17 -8.09
CA ALA A 79 30.86 33.96 -8.78
C ALA A 79 29.63 33.18 -9.32
N LYS A 80 29.73 32.66 -10.55
CA LYS A 80 28.70 31.81 -11.16
C LYS A 80 28.85 30.37 -10.64
N VAL A 81 27.81 29.86 -9.98
CA VAL A 81 27.76 28.50 -9.43
C VAL A 81 26.73 27.68 -10.20
N ASP A 82 27.16 26.53 -10.71
CA ASP A 82 26.30 25.59 -11.43
C ASP A 82 25.56 24.67 -10.45
N GLN A 83 24.27 24.93 -10.25
CA GLN A 83 23.40 24.14 -9.37
C GLN A 83 22.80 22.91 -10.07
N TRP A 84 23.12 22.70 -11.34
CA TRP A 84 22.57 21.60 -12.14
C TRP A 84 22.75 20.21 -11.48
N PRO A 85 23.94 19.85 -10.94
CA PRO A 85 24.11 18.56 -10.28
C PRO A 85 23.20 18.39 -9.07
N ILE A 86 22.94 19.47 -8.32
CA ILE A 86 22.08 19.46 -7.13
C ILE A 86 20.63 19.17 -7.53
N PHE A 87 20.08 19.90 -8.49
CA PHE A 87 18.69 19.69 -8.91
C PHE A 87 18.46 18.33 -9.61
N VAL A 88 19.39 17.94 -10.48
CA VAL A 88 19.20 16.74 -11.32
C VAL A 88 19.54 15.44 -10.59
N LEU A 89 20.67 15.40 -9.89
CA LEU A 89 21.14 14.19 -9.19
C LEU A 89 20.61 14.12 -7.76
N TRP A 90 20.70 15.21 -6.99
CA TRP A 90 20.38 15.13 -5.57
C TRP A 90 18.88 15.21 -5.29
N ILE A 91 18.14 16.00 -6.06
CA ILE A 91 16.70 16.17 -5.85
C ILE A 91 15.91 15.19 -6.71
N ASN A 92 15.99 15.29 -8.04
CA ASN A 92 15.12 14.51 -8.94
C ASN A 92 15.39 13.01 -8.90
N LEU A 93 16.67 12.59 -8.97
CA LEU A 93 17.02 11.17 -8.95
C LEU A 93 16.72 10.54 -7.57
N SER A 94 17.04 11.23 -6.47
CA SER A 94 16.72 10.75 -5.12
C SER A 94 15.21 10.59 -4.91
N ILE A 95 14.41 11.58 -5.33
CA ILE A 95 12.94 11.52 -5.25
C ILE A 95 12.41 10.35 -6.08
N SER A 96 12.93 10.16 -7.30
CA SER A 96 12.57 9.02 -8.16
C SER A 96 12.86 7.68 -7.46
N ILE A 97 14.06 7.50 -6.92
CA ILE A 97 14.46 6.27 -6.22
C ILE A 97 13.58 6.03 -4.98
N ILE A 98 13.40 7.04 -4.12
CA ILE A 98 12.59 6.93 -2.90
C ILE A 98 11.15 6.57 -3.24
N ASN A 99 10.56 7.23 -4.24
CA ASN A 99 9.19 6.95 -4.69
C ASN A 99 9.07 5.52 -5.26
N SER A 100 10.05 5.05 -6.03
CA SER A 100 10.09 3.67 -6.52
C SER A 100 10.13 2.66 -5.37
N LEU A 101 11.00 2.87 -4.39
CA LEU A 101 11.11 1.99 -3.21
C LEU A 101 9.82 1.99 -2.40
N PHE A 102 9.23 3.17 -2.17
CA PHE A 102 7.94 3.32 -1.48
C PHE A 102 6.82 2.57 -2.21
N ALA A 103 6.74 2.72 -3.54
CA ALA A 103 5.76 2.02 -4.36
C ALA A 103 5.91 0.50 -4.26
N LEU A 104 7.14 -0.01 -4.40
CA LEU A 104 7.41 -1.44 -4.45
C LEU A 104 7.32 -2.15 -3.10
N PHE A 105 7.81 -1.54 -2.02
CA PHE A 105 7.93 -2.21 -0.72
C PHE A 105 6.80 -1.88 0.26
N LEU A 106 6.11 -0.76 0.09
CA LEU A 106 5.03 -0.37 1.01
C LEU A 106 3.66 -0.44 0.36
N ILE A 107 3.51 0.11 -0.85
CA ILE A 107 2.21 0.18 -1.51
C ILE A 107 1.83 -1.16 -2.14
N LYS A 108 2.71 -1.73 -2.97
CA LYS A 108 2.43 -2.96 -3.72
C LYS A 108 2.05 -4.15 -2.83
N PRO A 109 2.73 -4.44 -1.70
CA PRO A 109 2.34 -5.55 -0.83
C PRO A 109 0.96 -5.33 -0.19
N ARG A 110 0.64 -4.08 0.17
CA ARG A 110 -0.68 -3.73 0.71
C ARG A 110 -1.77 -3.86 -0.34
N TRP A 111 -1.51 -3.45 -1.58
CA TRP A 111 -2.43 -3.65 -2.68
C TRP A 111 -2.70 -5.14 -2.90
N ILE A 112 -1.65 -5.94 -3.11
CA ILE A 112 -1.74 -7.38 -3.37
C ILE A 112 -2.50 -8.07 -2.24
N ARG A 113 -2.15 -7.83 -0.97
CA ARG A 113 -2.85 -8.44 0.16
C ARG A 113 -4.34 -8.10 0.19
N ASN A 114 -4.73 -6.85 -0.08
CA ASN A 114 -6.16 -6.49 -0.10
C ASN A 114 -6.89 -7.13 -1.28
N GLN A 115 -6.20 -7.32 -2.41
CA GLN A 115 -6.75 -8.00 -3.58
C GLN A 115 -6.91 -9.51 -3.33
N GLU A 116 -5.92 -10.18 -2.75
CA GLU A 116 -6.01 -11.59 -2.33
C GLU A 116 -7.18 -11.82 -1.36
N ILE A 117 -7.35 -10.95 -0.36
CA ILE A 117 -8.51 -11.02 0.55
C ILE A 117 -9.82 -10.82 -0.23
N ASN A 118 -9.84 -9.90 -1.20
CA ASN A 118 -11.04 -9.65 -1.99
C ASN A 118 -11.43 -10.85 -2.86
N ASP A 119 -10.44 -11.46 -3.52
CA ASP A 119 -10.62 -12.64 -4.38
C ASP A 119 -11.08 -13.84 -3.55
N PHE A 120 -10.47 -14.06 -2.39
CA PHE A 120 -10.92 -15.07 -1.43
C PHE A 120 -12.38 -14.85 -1.03
N LEU A 121 -12.74 -13.64 -0.58
CA LEU A 121 -14.11 -13.33 -0.17
C LEU A 121 -15.11 -13.50 -1.32
N LYS A 122 -14.73 -13.14 -2.54
CA LYS A 122 -15.58 -13.32 -3.72
C LYS A 122 -15.89 -14.80 -3.96
N ILE A 123 -14.88 -15.66 -3.89
CA ILE A 123 -15.03 -17.10 -4.06
C ILE A 123 -15.92 -17.67 -2.94
N GLU A 124 -15.66 -17.30 -1.69
CA GLU A 124 -16.43 -17.79 -0.54
C GLU A 124 -17.90 -17.38 -0.61
N ILE A 125 -18.18 -16.13 -0.99
CA ILE A 125 -19.55 -15.63 -1.19
C ILE A 125 -20.26 -16.45 -2.27
N ILE A 126 -19.60 -16.71 -3.41
CA ILE A 126 -20.18 -17.53 -4.49
C ILE A 126 -20.45 -18.95 -4.01
N LEU A 127 -19.48 -19.60 -3.37
CA LEU A 127 -19.63 -20.97 -2.87
C LEU A 127 -20.76 -21.10 -1.84
N PHE A 128 -20.94 -20.08 -1.00
CA PHE A 128 -22.02 -19.99 -0.03
C PHE A 128 -23.38 -19.82 -0.71
N GLU A 129 -23.48 -18.91 -1.69
CA GLU A 129 -24.72 -18.67 -2.46
C GLU A 129 -25.16 -19.89 -3.26
N THR A 130 -24.20 -20.59 -3.89
CA THR A 130 -24.48 -21.79 -4.68
C THR A 130 -24.60 -23.05 -3.83
N LYS A 131 -24.31 -22.97 -2.52
CA LYS A 131 -24.26 -24.12 -1.59
C LYS A 131 -23.39 -25.27 -2.13
N THR A 132 -22.23 -24.93 -2.69
CA THR A 132 -21.32 -25.91 -3.30
C THR A 132 -20.05 -26.11 -2.47
N GLY A 133 -19.35 -27.22 -2.73
CA GLY A 133 -18.10 -27.55 -2.03
C GLY A 133 -18.36 -27.80 -0.54
N LYS A 134 -17.61 -27.14 0.33
CA LYS A 134 -17.74 -27.28 1.79
C LYS A 134 -19.10 -26.85 2.36
N TYR A 135 -19.87 -26.09 1.59
CA TYR A 135 -21.22 -25.65 1.98
C TYR A 135 -22.32 -26.64 1.57
N ALA A 136 -22.05 -27.63 0.73
CA ALA A 136 -23.08 -28.56 0.24
C ALA A 136 -23.68 -29.42 1.37
N ASN A 137 -22.86 -29.81 2.34
CA ASN A 137 -23.22 -30.74 3.42
C ASN A 137 -23.07 -30.12 4.82
N SER A 138 -22.97 -28.80 4.94
CA SER A 138 -22.79 -28.15 6.24
C SER A 138 -24.12 -27.98 6.95
N GLU A 139 -24.21 -28.43 8.20
CA GLU A 139 -25.40 -28.23 9.05
C GLU A 139 -25.66 -26.76 9.34
N ASN A 140 -24.61 -25.93 9.43
CA ASN A 140 -24.72 -24.51 9.70
C ASN A 140 -23.81 -23.67 8.79
N LEU A 141 -24.35 -23.37 7.61
CA LEU A 141 -23.69 -22.58 6.55
C LEU A 141 -23.10 -21.25 7.05
N GLN A 142 -23.83 -20.55 7.92
CA GLN A 142 -23.44 -19.23 8.42
C GLN A 142 -22.19 -19.31 9.30
N ILE A 143 -22.12 -20.32 10.19
CA ILE A 143 -20.95 -20.55 11.04
C ILE A 143 -19.74 -20.96 10.20
N GLU A 144 -19.95 -21.83 9.21
CA GLU A 144 -18.87 -22.28 8.32
C GLU A 144 -18.26 -21.12 7.51
N LEU A 145 -19.11 -20.20 7.02
CA LEU A 145 -18.67 -18.99 6.34
C LEU A 145 -17.85 -18.08 7.27
N PHE A 146 -18.35 -17.86 8.49
CA PHE A 146 -17.63 -17.06 9.49
C PHE A 146 -16.26 -17.67 9.83
N ASN A 147 -16.22 -18.98 10.08
CA ASN A 147 -14.99 -19.69 10.41
C ASN A 147 -13.97 -19.62 9.28
N SER A 148 -14.40 -19.79 8.03
CA SER A 148 -13.49 -19.67 6.87
C SER A 148 -12.87 -18.28 6.80
N ILE A 149 -13.69 -17.23 6.91
CA ILE A 149 -13.23 -15.84 6.85
C ILE A 149 -12.26 -15.54 8.00
N CYS A 150 -12.62 -15.92 9.22
CA CYS A 150 -11.80 -15.67 10.41
C CYS A 150 -10.47 -16.43 10.37
N LYS A 151 -10.46 -17.66 9.82
CA LYS A 151 -9.26 -18.46 9.62
C LYS A 151 -8.34 -17.82 8.58
N PHE A 152 -8.88 -17.42 7.42
CA PHE A 152 -8.08 -16.80 6.34
C PHE A 152 -7.49 -15.46 6.78
N LEU A 153 -8.26 -14.62 7.48
CA LEU A 153 -7.80 -13.33 7.97
C LEU A 153 -6.85 -13.44 9.18
N GLY A 154 -6.65 -14.64 9.74
CA GLY A 154 -5.79 -14.86 10.91
C GLY A 154 -6.33 -14.25 12.21
N ILE A 155 -7.62 -13.86 12.23
CA ILE A 155 -8.27 -13.21 13.38
C ILE A 155 -8.26 -14.14 14.59
N LEU A 156 -8.47 -15.44 14.37
CA LEU A 156 -8.47 -16.46 15.43
C LEU A 156 -7.10 -16.54 16.13
N LYS A 157 -6.00 -16.60 15.37
CA LYS A 157 -4.64 -16.60 15.94
C LYS A 157 -4.31 -15.31 16.68
N ALA A 158 -4.75 -14.16 16.15
CA ALA A 158 -4.53 -12.87 16.81
C ALA A 158 -5.30 -12.76 18.14
N LEU A 159 -6.52 -13.29 18.19
CA LEU A 159 -7.33 -13.35 19.42
C LEU A 159 -6.73 -14.31 20.44
N GLU A 160 -6.29 -15.50 20.01
CA GLU A 160 -5.61 -16.47 20.87
C GLU A 160 -4.34 -15.89 21.49
N ASN A 161 -3.52 -15.19 20.71
CA ASN A 161 -2.29 -14.56 21.21
C ASN A 161 -2.60 -13.45 22.22
N LYS A 162 -3.60 -12.60 21.97
CA LYS A 162 -4.04 -11.58 22.94
C LYS A 162 -4.58 -12.19 24.22
N GLN A 163 -5.34 -13.28 24.14
CA GLN A 163 -5.83 -13.98 25.34
C GLN A 163 -4.69 -14.59 26.15
N LYS A 164 -3.67 -15.17 25.49
CA LYS A 164 -2.48 -15.69 26.16
C LYS A 164 -1.71 -14.57 26.87
N GLU A 165 -1.46 -13.45 26.20
CA GLU A 165 -0.80 -12.27 26.81
C GLU A 165 -1.56 -11.74 28.03
N GLN A 166 -2.90 -11.67 27.95
CA GLN A 166 -3.73 -11.27 29.10
C GLN A 166 -3.61 -12.25 30.27
N LYS A 167 -3.68 -13.55 30.03
CA LYS A 167 -3.50 -14.57 31.08
C LYS A 167 -2.10 -14.52 31.71
N THR A 168 -1.06 -14.33 30.91
CA THR A 168 0.32 -14.18 31.43
C THR A 168 0.49 -12.94 32.31
N ASN A 169 -0.18 -11.83 31.97
CA ASN A 169 -0.13 -10.60 32.76
C ASN A 169 -0.93 -10.68 34.06
N ILE A 170 -2.00 -11.48 34.11
CA ILE A 170 -2.75 -11.75 35.35
C ILE A 170 -1.90 -12.58 36.32
N ASN A 171 -1.30 -13.68 35.85
CA ASN A 171 -0.43 -14.53 36.68
C ASN A 171 0.82 -13.79 37.20
N LYS A 172 1.36 -12.83 36.43
CA LYS A 172 2.48 -11.99 36.90
C LYS A 172 2.09 -11.06 38.03
N LYS A 173 0.90 -10.45 37.99
CA LYS A 173 0.41 -9.60 39.08
C LYS A 173 0.21 -10.40 40.36
N GLU A 174 -0.37 -11.59 40.27
CA GLU A 174 -0.56 -12.48 41.42
C GLU A 174 0.77 -12.93 42.05
N GLN A 175 1.86 -13.04 41.27
CA GLN A 175 3.21 -13.33 41.78
C GLN A 175 3.97 -12.12 42.33
N THR A 176 3.48 -10.89 42.14
CA THR A 176 4.13 -9.68 42.68
C THR A 176 3.45 -9.17 43.96
N ASP A 177 2.26 -9.70 44.27
CA ASP A 177 1.45 -9.33 45.43
C ASP A 177 1.55 -10.36 46.59
N GLU A 178 2.47 -11.34 46.49
CA GLU A 178 2.96 -12.22 47.58
C GLU A 178 4.37 -11.79 48.03
#